data_AF-A0A928E1D8-F1
#
_entry.id   AF-A0A928E1D8-F1
#
_cell.length_a   1.000
_cell.length_b   1.000
_cell.length_c   1.000
_cell.angle_alpha   90.00
_cell.angle_beta   90.00
_cell.angle_gamma   90.00
#
_symmetry.space_group_name_H-M   'P 1'
#
loop_
_entity.id
_entity.type
_entity.pdbx_description
1 polymer ?
#
loop_
_entity_poly.entity_id
_entity_poly.type
_entity_poly.pdbx_seq_one_letter_code
_entity_poly.pdbx_strand_id
1 'polypeptide(L)'
;ARSTSTRHWCRLANWGTFLIVLFWAAGWPQWLSLWSSLLGMGIAGGFMWLIRIAGKFAMNREAMGFGDVTLMAMFGAFLGWQPCLILFFIAPFAGLVLALLFMILFRDPEIPFGPFLCAAALITLLNWPTLWALTLPFFQLGSLLFTLGLGLLLLMVILLALIQGIKKFLGIDY
;
A
#
# COMPACT_ATOMS: atom_id res chain seq x y z
N ALA A 1 -8.96 62.71 10.29
CA ALA A 1 -9.19 62.26 8.90
C ALA A 1 -8.54 60.88 8.71
N ARG A 2 -9.33 59.80 8.66
CA ARG A 2 -8.78 58.44 8.46
C ARG A 2 -8.34 58.28 7.00
N SER A 3 -7.01 58.24 6.82
CA SER A 3 -6.29 58.09 5.56
C SER A 3 -6.90 57.01 4.65
N THR A 4 -7.06 57.36 3.37
CA THR A 4 -7.58 56.50 2.30
C THR A 4 -6.76 55.23 2.08
N SER A 5 -5.51 55.18 2.55
CA SER A 5 -4.58 54.06 2.38
C SER A 5 -5.02 52.77 3.09
N THR A 6 -5.56 52.86 4.32
CA THR A 6 -5.99 51.66 5.07
C THR A 6 -7.20 50.95 4.46
N ARG A 7 -8.04 51.65 3.66
CA ARG A 7 -9.19 51.02 2.99
C ARG A 7 -8.78 50.10 1.83
N HIS A 8 -7.61 50.30 1.23
CA HIS A 8 -7.12 49.44 0.16
C HIS A 8 -6.57 48.12 0.72
N TRP A 9 -5.84 48.19 1.84
CA TRP A 9 -5.37 47.01 2.58
C TRP A 9 -6.52 46.18 3.14
N CYS A 10 -7.54 46.80 3.73
CA CYS A 10 -8.73 46.07 4.20
C CYS A 10 -9.52 45.42 3.05
N ARG A 11 -9.59 46.06 1.86
CA ARG A 11 -10.23 45.44 0.69
C ARG A 11 -9.42 44.24 0.19
N LEU A 12 -8.11 44.37 0.05
CA LEU A 12 -7.23 43.25 -0.36
C LEU A 12 -7.31 42.07 0.62
N ALA A 13 -7.34 42.35 1.92
CA ALA A 13 -7.52 41.31 2.95
C ALA A 13 -8.88 40.61 2.80
N ASN A 14 -9.97 41.35 2.61
CA ASN A 14 -11.29 40.76 2.44
C ASN A 14 -11.40 39.92 1.15
N TRP A 15 -10.82 40.38 0.04
CA TRP A 15 -10.76 39.62 -1.22
C TRP A 15 -9.90 38.35 -1.06
N GLY A 16 -8.79 38.42 -0.34
CA GLY A 16 -7.94 37.27 -0.02
C GLY A 16 -8.68 36.22 0.82
N THR A 17 -9.35 36.64 1.89
CA THR A 17 -10.15 35.74 2.74
C THR A 17 -11.31 35.12 1.95
N PHE A 18 -11.96 35.89 1.07
CA PHE A 18 -13.05 35.39 0.23
C PHE A 18 -12.58 34.35 -0.79
N LEU A 19 -11.39 34.52 -1.38
CA LEU A 19 -10.77 33.54 -2.27
C LEU A 19 -10.36 32.25 -1.56
N ILE A 20 -9.84 32.36 -0.34
CA ILE A 20 -9.50 31.18 0.49
C ILE A 20 -10.77 30.40 0.85
N VAL A 21 -11.85 31.09 1.23
CA VAL A 21 -13.15 30.47 1.54
C VAL A 21 -13.80 29.86 0.30
N LEU A 22 -13.71 30.51 -0.87
CA LEU A 22 -14.17 29.95 -2.14
C LEU A 22 -13.39 28.69 -2.54
N PHE A 23 -12.07 28.69 -2.37
CA PHE A 23 -11.22 27.53 -2.64
C PHE A 23 -11.52 26.37 -1.68
N TRP A 24 -11.76 26.68 -0.40
CA TRP A 24 -12.20 25.72 0.61
C TRP A 24 -13.62 25.18 0.36
N ALA A 25 -14.54 26.02 -0.08
CA ALA A 25 -15.93 25.65 -0.37
C ALA A 25 -16.06 24.86 -1.69
N ALA A 26 -15.23 25.18 -2.70
CA ALA A 26 -15.25 24.50 -3.99
C ALA A 26 -14.44 23.18 -3.99
N GLY A 27 -13.45 23.02 -3.10
CA GLY A 27 -12.48 21.93 -3.13
C GLY A 27 -12.91 20.60 -2.50
N TRP A 28 -14.16 20.47 -2.03
CA TRP A 28 -14.63 19.31 -1.25
C TRP A 28 -14.29 17.93 -1.87
N PRO A 29 -14.44 17.69 -3.19
CA PRO A 29 -14.08 16.40 -3.79
C PRO A 29 -12.57 16.17 -3.87
N GLN A 30 -11.78 17.24 -4.13
CA GLN A 30 -10.35 17.14 -4.40
C GLN A 30 -9.56 16.85 -3.13
N TRP A 31 -9.94 17.46 -2.01
CA TRP A 31 -9.35 17.16 -0.70
C TRP A 31 -9.61 15.72 -0.29
N LEU A 32 -10.83 15.21 -0.50
CA LEU A 32 -11.15 13.83 -0.20
C LEU A 32 -10.32 12.86 -1.06
N SER A 33 -10.13 13.15 -2.34
CA SER A 33 -9.26 12.37 -3.23
C SER A 33 -7.81 12.36 -2.74
N LEU A 34 -7.25 13.53 -2.38
CA LEU A 34 -5.89 13.62 -1.85
C LEU A 34 -5.72 12.81 -0.56
N TRP A 35 -6.64 12.95 0.39
CA TRP A 35 -6.63 12.15 1.62
C TRP A 35 -6.72 10.65 1.33
N SER A 36 -7.60 10.25 0.40
CA SER A 36 -7.75 8.84 0.03
C SER A 36 -6.49 8.26 -0.61
N SER A 37 -5.80 9.02 -1.46
CA SER A 37 -4.53 8.62 -2.08
C SER A 37 -3.39 8.54 -1.06
N LEU A 38 -3.29 9.51 -0.14
CA LEU A 38 -2.27 9.48 0.92
C LEU A 38 -2.48 8.30 1.87
N LEU A 39 -3.72 8.02 2.26
CA LEU A 39 -4.06 6.85 3.07
C LEU A 39 -3.77 5.56 2.32
N GLY A 40 -4.14 5.47 1.05
CA GLY A 40 -3.84 4.30 0.21
C GLY A 40 -2.34 4.05 0.09
N MET A 41 -1.54 5.09 -0.16
CA MET A 41 -0.07 5.03 -0.20
C MET A 41 0.49 4.55 1.13
N GLY A 42 0.06 5.15 2.25
CA GLY A 42 0.54 4.83 3.59
C GLY A 42 0.19 3.41 4.03
N ILE A 43 -1.05 2.97 3.77
CA ILE A 43 -1.52 1.63 4.14
C ILE A 43 -0.83 0.58 3.27
N ALA A 44 -0.82 0.73 1.95
CA ALA A 44 -0.24 -0.26 1.04
C ALA A 44 1.28 -0.35 1.17
N GLY A 45 1.96 0.81 1.22
CA GLY A 45 3.41 0.88 1.45
C GLY A 45 3.78 0.40 2.85
N GLY A 46 3.04 0.80 3.88
CA GLY A 46 3.26 0.36 5.26
C GLY A 46 3.05 -1.14 5.45
N PHE A 47 2.04 -1.72 4.80
CA PHE A 47 1.79 -3.16 4.81
C PHE A 47 2.96 -3.94 4.21
N MET A 48 3.44 -3.55 3.02
CA MET A 48 4.61 -4.19 2.41
C MET A 48 5.89 -3.98 3.24
N TRP A 49 6.06 -2.81 3.83
CA TRP A 49 7.21 -2.53 4.69
C TRP A 49 7.21 -3.41 5.94
N LEU A 50 6.04 -3.64 6.56
CA LEU A 50 5.88 -4.54 7.69
C LEU A 50 6.24 -5.98 7.30
N ILE A 51 5.79 -6.45 6.15
CA ILE A 51 6.15 -7.77 5.61
C ILE A 51 7.66 -7.86 5.36
N ARG A 52 8.27 -6.82 4.80
CA ARG A 52 9.73 -6.76 4.59
C ARG A 52 10.49 -6.89 5.91
N ILE A 53 10.06 -6.20 6.97
CA ILE A 53 10.65 -6.31 8.30
C ILE A 53 10.48 -7.73 8.82
N ALA A 54 9.26 -8.28 8.79
CA ALA A 54 8.98 -9.65 9.25
C ALA A 54 9.82 -10.70 8.49
N GLY A 55 9.92 -10.57 7.16
CA GLY A 55 10.72 -11.46 6.31
C GLY A 55 12.22 -11.36 6.60
N LYS A 56 12.75 -10.13 6.82
CA LYS A 56 14.14 -9.93 7.23
C LYS A 56 14.44 -10.62 8.56
N PHE A 57 13.54 -10.50 9.53
CA PHE A 57 13.67 -11.18 10.83
C PHE A 57 13.52 -12.71 10.72
N ALA A 58 12.70 -13.22 9.79
CA ALA A 58 12.46 -14.65 9.62
C ALA A 58 13.59 -15.40 8.91
N MET A 59 14.11 -14.81 7.83
CA MET A 59 15.02 -15.48 6.88
C MET A 59 16.46 -14.97 6.90
N ASN A 60 16.79 -13.96 7.73
CA ASN A 60 18.11 -13.29 7.77
C ASN A 60 18.61 -12.80 6.38
N ARG A 61 17.74 -12.76 5.39
CA ARG A 61 17.98 -12.27 4.03
C ARG A 61 16.98 -11.18 3.72
N GLU A 62 17.39 -10.21 2.90
CA GLU A 62 16.47 -9.20 2.39
C GLU A 62 15.44 -9.87 1.48
N ALA A 63 14.29 -10.24 2.05
CA ALA A 63 13.25 -10.98 1.34
C ALA A 63 12.56 -10.19 0.21
N MET A 64 12.68 -8.85 0.23
CA MET A 64 12.08 -7.94 -0.74
C MET A 64 12.93 -6.68 -0.90
N GLY A 65 13.10 -6.25 -2.15
CA GLY A 65 13.81 -5.03 -2.50
C GLY A 65 13.02 -3.79 -2.06
N PHE A 66 13.72 -2.69 -1.77
CA PHE A 66 13.05 -1.43 -1.43
C PHE A 66 12.13 -0.93 -2.56
N GLY A 67 12.48 -1.26 -3.82
CA GLY A 67 11.65 -0.95 -4.99
C GLY A 67 10.24 -1.54 -4.93
N ASP A 68 10.06 -2.75 -4.38
CA ASP A 68 8.76 -3.40 -4.30
C ASP A 68 7.82 -2.65 -3.33
N VAL A 69 8.38 -2.10 -2.25
CA VAL A 69 7.65 -1.27 -1.28
C VAL A 69 7.21 0.04 -1.93
N THR A 70 8.08 0.68 -2.71
CA THR A 70 7.74 1.91 -3.43
C THR A 70 6.69 1.67 -4.51
N LEU A 71 6.79 0.58 -5.27
CA LEU A 71 5.78 0.18 -6.26
C LEU A 71 4.42 -0.03 -5.59
N MET A 72 4.38 -0.70 -4.44
CA MET A 72 3.14 -0.90 -3.70
C MET A 72 2.57 0.40 -3.15
N ALA A 73 3.41 1.31 -2.68
CA ALA A 73 2.99 2.64 -2.24
C ALA A 73 2.39 3.45 -3.41
N MET A 74 2.99 3.36 -4.60
CA MET A 74 2.45 3.98 -5.81
C MET A 74 1.08 3.38 -6.17
N PHE A 75 0.95 2.05 -6.23
CA PHE A 75 -0.35 1.41 -6.45
C PHE A 75 -1.37 1.81 -5.39
N GLY A 76 -0.96 1.96 -4.13
CA GLY A 76 -1.81 2.45 -3.04
C GLY A 76 -2.30 3.87 -3.28
N ALA A 77 -1.45 4.75 -3.80
CA ALA A 77 -1.82 6.13 -4.10
C ALA A 77 -2.84 6.24 -5.24
N PHE A 78 -2.71 5.39 -6.27
CA PHE A 78 -3.53 5.45 -7.49
C PHE A 78 -4.80 4.60 -7.42
N LEU A 79 -4.70 3.38 -6.88
CA LEU A 79 -5.79 2.40 -6.85
C LEU A 79 -6.52 2.39 -5.50
N GLY A 80 -5.85 2.83 -4.43
CA GLY A 80 -6.33 2.69 -3.07
C GLY A 80 -5.82 1.41 -2.39
N TRP A 81 -6.24 1.20 -1.15
CA TRP A 81 -5.72 0.11 -0.32
C TRP A 81 -6.40 -1.25 -0.60
N GLN A 82 -7.67 -1.27 -1.01
CA GLN A 82 -8.39 -2.52 -1.30
C GLN A 82 -7.79 -3.28 -2.51
N PRO A 83 -7.52 -2.64 -3.66
CA PRO A 83 -6.90 -3.33 -4.79
C PRO A 83 -5.47 -3.77 -4.47
N CYS A 84 -4.74 -3.01 -3.66
CA CYS A 84 -3.39 -3.37 -3.24
C CYS A 84 -3.35 -4.68 -2.44
N LEU A 85 -4.30 -4.89 -1.53
CA LEU A 85 -4.41 -6.17 -0.83
C LEU A 85 -4.64 -7.33 -1.80
N ILE A 86 -5.56 -7.18 -2.75
CA ILE A 86 -5.86 -8.21 -3.74
C ILE A 86 -4.64 -8.49 -4.63
N LEU A 87 -3.99 -7.43 -5.11
CA LEU A 87 -2.78 -7.49 -5.93
C LEU A 87 -1.66 -8.26 -5.22
N PHE A 88 -1.47 -8.02 -3.91
CA PHE A 88 -0.50 -8.77 -3.11
C PHE A 88 -0.77 -10.28 -3.12
N PHE A 89 -2.03 -10.69 -3.01
CA PHE A 89 -2.40 -12.11 -3.06
C PHE A 89 -2.31 -12.70 -4.48
N ILE A 90 -2.55 -11.91 -5.52
CA ILE A 90 -2.44 -12.34 -6.93
C ILE A 90 -0.97 -12.42 -7.38
N ALA A 91 -0.09 -11.59 -6.82
CA ALA A 91 1.31 -11.47 -7.23
C ALA A 91 2.09 -12.80 -7.23
N PRO A 92 2.00 -13.68 -6.22
CA PRO A 92 2.63 -15.00 -6.27
C PRO A 92 2.10 -15.90 -7.39
N PHE A 93 0.80 -15.84 -7.71
CA PHE A 93 0.22 -16.62 -8.79
C PHE A 93 0.65 -16.10 -10.16
N ALA A 94 0.66 -14.77 -10.36
CA ALA A 94 1.20 -14.14 -11.55
C ALA A 94 2.70 -14.43 -11.71
N GLY A 95 3.42 -14.41 -10.59
CA GLY A 95 4.83 -14.76 -10.52
C GLY A 95 5.11 -16.21 -10.89
N LEU A 96 4.27 -17.16 -10.48
CA LEU A 96 4.41 -18.56 -10.87
C LEU A 96 4.28 -18.75 -12.39
N VAL A 97 3.28 -18.13 -13.00
CA VAL A 97 3.05 -18.22 -14.46
C VAL A 97 4.21 -17.58 -15.22
N LEU A 98 4.63 -16.38 -14.80
CA LEU A 98 5.76 -15.69 -15.43
C LEU A 98 7.08 -16.43 -15.19
N ALA A 99 7.32 -16.95 -13.99
CA ALA A 99 8.52 -17.73 -13.69
C ALA A 99 8.60 -19.01 -14.55
N LEU A 100 7.48 -19.70 -14.78
CA LEU A 100 7.42 -20.84 -15.69
C LEU A 100 7.78 -20.42 -17.13
N LEU A 101 7.24 -19.30 -17.62
CA LEU A 101 7.57 -18.77 -18.94
C LEU A 101 9.05 -18.38 -19.05
N PHE A 102 9.57 -17.67 -18.05
CA PHE A 102 10.97 -17.26 -17.99
C PHE A 102 11.90 -18.47 -17.91
N MET A 103 11.61 -19.48 -17.10
CA MET A 103 12.44 -20.69 -17.00
C MET A 103 12.57 -21.43 -18.34
N ILE A 104 11.52 -21.40 -19.17
CA ILE A 104 11.53 -22.02 -20.51
C ILE A 104 12.37 -21.18 -21.49
N LEU A 105 12.35 -19.85 -21.36
CA LEU A 105 12.94 -18.93 -22.33
C LEU A 105 14.37 -18.47 -21.97
N PHE A 106 14.65 -18.30 -20.67
CA PHE A 106 15.87 -17.78 -20.09
C PHE A 106 16.29 -18.66 -18.91
N ARG A 107 17.49 -19.26 -18.97
CA ARG A 107 17.97 -20.22 -17.95
C ARG A 107 18.53 -19.53 -16.69
N ASP A 108 18.08 -18.30 -16.40
CA ASP A 108 18.54 -17.53 -15.25
C ASP A 108 17.61 -17.75 -14.03
N PRO A 109 18.17 -18.12 -12.86
CA PRO A 109 17.39 -18.50 -11.69
C PRO A 109 16.92 -17.32 -10.81
N GLU A 110 17.44 -16.11 -11.03
CA GLU A 110 17.09 -14.94 -10.20
C GLU A 110 16.06 -14.07 -10.88
N ILE A 111 14.79 -14.21 -10.48
CA ILE A 111 13.71 -13.40 -11.02
C ILE A 111 13.32 -12.32 -10.00
N PRO A 112 13.51 -11.03 -10.31
CA PRO A 112 13.10 -9.95 -9.41
C PRO A 112 11.58 -9.95 -9.23
N PHE A 113 11.12 -9.57 -8.04
CA PHE A 113 9.69 -9.60 -7.69
C PHE A 113 8.88 -8.48 -8.38
N GLY A 114 9.52 -7.36 -8.71
CA GLY A 114 8.88 -6.19 -9.32
C GLY A 114 8.04 -6.48 -10.58
N PRO A 115 8.56 -7.16 -11.62
CA PRO A 115 7.78 -7.53 -12.80
C PRO A 115 6.51 -8.33 -12.50
N PHE A 116 6.54 -9.22 -11.51
CA PHE A 116 5.38 -10.01 -11.09
C PHE A 116 4.32 -9.13 -10.41
N LEU A 117 4.77 -8.20 -9.57
CA LEU A 117 3.91 -7.22 -8.92
C LEU A 117 3.21 -6.33 -9.96
N CYS A 118 3.93 -5.88 -10.98
CA CYS A 118 3.37 -5.11 -12.10
C CYS A 118 2.36 -5.93 -12.93
N ALA A 119 2.64 -7.20 -13.21
CA ALA A 119 1.72 -8.07 -13.93
C ALA A 119 0.43 -8.31 -13.13
N ALA A 120 0.55 -8.56 -11.82
CA ALA A 120 -0.60 -8.67 -10.94
C ALA A 120 -1.39 -7.35 -10.86
N ALA A 121 -0.72 -6.20 -10.87
CA ALA A 121 -1.37 -4.90 -10.94
C ALA A 121 -2.23 -4.77 -12.19
N LEU A 122 -1.67 -5.16 -13.34
CA LEU A 122 -2.36 -5.10 -14.62
C LEU A 122 -3.57 -6.05 -14.67
N ILE A 123 -3.42 -7.28 -14.18
CA ILE A 123 -4.53 -8.25 -14.07
C ILE A 123 -5.64 -7.71 -13.16
N THR A 124 -5.25 -7.13 -12.01
CA THR A 124 -6.18 -6.59 -11.02
C THR A 124 -6.95 -5.39 -11.57
N LEU A 125 -6.26 -4.49 -12.29
CA LEU A 125 -6.84 -3.32 -12.91
C LEU A 125 -7.85 -3.70 -14.00
N LEU A 126 -7.48 -4.63 -14.89
CA LEU A 126 -8.34 -5.06 -16.00
C LEU A 126 -9.58 -5.84 -15.52
N ASN A 127 -9.44 -6.64 -14.47
CA ASN A 127 -10.51 -7.47 -13.94
C ASN A 127 -11.13 -6.91 -12.65
N TRP A 128 -10.97 -5.60 -12.41
CA TRP A 128 -11.41 -4.97 -11.17
C TRP A 128 -12.89 -5.22 -10.83
N PRO A 129 -13.86 -5.07 -11.76
CA PRO A 129 -15.27 -5.29 -11.42
C PRO A 129 -15.55 -6.71 -10.93
N THR A 130 -14.95 -7.72 -11.57
CA THR A 130 -15.11 -9.13 -11.22
C THR A 130 -14.43 -9.44 -9.88
N LEU A 131 -13.18 -8.98 -9.69
CA LEU A 131 -12.44 -9.17 -8.45
C LEU A 131 -13.12 -8.47 -7.28
N TRP A 132 -13.64 -7.27 -7.51
CA TRP A 132 -14.39 -6.52 -6.51
C TRP A 132 -15.65 -7.26 -6.11
N ALA A 133 -16.43 -7.79 -7.05
CA ALA A 133 -17.64 -8.56 -6.74
C ALA A 133 -17.33 -9.83 -5.92
N LEU A 134 -16.24 -10.53 -6.24
CA LEU A 134 -15.80 -11.70 -5.49
C LEU A 134 -15.27 -11.37 -4.09
N THR A 135 -14.63 -10.22 -3.94
CA THR A 135 -14.02 -9.79 -2.67
C THR A 135 -14.95 -8.96 -1.80
N LEU A 136 -16.05 -8.46 -2.35
CA LEU A 136 -17.08 -7.69 -1.68
C LEU A 136 -17.57 -8.30 -0.34
N PRO A 137 -17.93 -9.60 -0.25
CA PRO A 137 -18.37 -10.21 1.01
C PRO A 137 -17.27 -10.18 2.08
N PHE A 138 -15.99 -10.26 1.70
CA PHE A 138 -14.88 -10.13 2.64
C PHE A 138 -14.78 -8.70 3.15
N PHE A 139 -14.83 -7.70 2.27
CA PHE A 139 -14.76 -6.29 2.67
C PHE A 139 -15.99 -5.85 3.49
N GLN A 140 -17.13 -6.50 3.34
CA GLN A 140 -18.32 -6.25 4.17
C GLN A 140 -18.15 -6.67 5.64
N LEU A 141 -17.15 -7.50 5.98
CA LEU A 141 -16.80 -7.73 7.39
C LEU A 141 -16.30 -6.45 8.10
N GLY A 142 -15.95 -5.39 7.37
CA GLY A 142 -15.67 -4.07 7.91
C GLY A 142 -14.61 -4.09 9.01
N SER A 143 -15.02 -3.80 10.24
CA SER A 143 -14.15 -3.79 11.42
C SER A 143 -13.56 -5.15 11.75
N LEU A 144 -14.28 -6.25 11.49
CA LEU A 144 -13.77 -7.62 11.69
C LEU A 144 -12.59 -7.92 10.78
N LEU A 145 -12.58 -7.39 9.55
CA LEU A 145 -11.46 -7.61 8.63
C LEU A 145 -10.20 -6.89 9.13
N PHE A 146 -10.34 -5.69 9.69
CA PHE A 146 -9.23 -4.97 10.31
C PHE A 146 -8.72 -5.67 11.58
N THR A 147 -9.60 -6.16 12.45
CA THR A 147 -9.17 -6.86 13.68
C THR A 147 -8.54 -8.21 13.36
N LEU A 148 -9.08 -8.96 12.39
CA LEU A 148 -8.47 -10.20 11.92
C LEU A 148 -7.13 -9.95 11.23
N GLY A 149 -7.03 -8.92 10.39
CA GLY A 149 -5.78 -8.54 9.74
C GLY A 149 -4.69 -8.19 10.76
N LEU A 150 -5.00 -7.35 11.75
CA LEU A 150 -4.09 -7.05 12.86
C LEU A 150 -3.76 -8.28 13.69
N GLY A 151 -4.75 -9.13 13.98
CA GLY A 151 -4.57 -10.38 14.71
C GLY A 151 -3.64 -11.35 13.99
N LEU A 152 -3.77 -11.49 12.67
CA LEU A 152 -2.91 -12.31 11.82
C LEU A 152 -1.49 -11.75 11.74
N LEU A 153 -1.32 -10.43 11.63
CA LEU A 153 0.00 -9.79 11.65
C LEU A 153 0.68 -9.97 13.01
N LEU A 154 -0.03 -9.78 14.11
CA LEU A 154 0.49 -10.05 15.46
C LEU A 154 0.86 -11.51 15.62
N LEU A 155 0.00 -12.44 15.18
CA LEU A 155 0.26 -13.86 15.21
C LEU A 155 1.53 -14.20 14.42
N MET A 156 1.72 -13.65 13.23
CA MET A 156 2.92 -13.83 12.43
C MET A 156 4.17 -13.39 13.19
N VAL A 157 4.16 -12.21 13.82
CA VAL A 157 5.29 -11.71 14.63
C VAL A 157 5.57 -12.64 15.82
N ILE A 158 4.53 -13.12 16.50
CA ILE A 158 4.64 -14.07 17.62
C ILE A 158 5.24 -15.39 17.14
N LEU A 159 4.78 -15.93 16.01
CA LEU A 159 5.26 -17.18 15.43
C LEU A 159 6.75 -17.09 15.06
N LEU A 160 7.15 -15.96 14.47
CA LEU A 160 8.56 -15.69 14.17
C LEU A 160 9.40 -15.58 15.44
N ALA A 161 8.93 -14.86 16.46
CA ALA A 161 9.62 -14.76 17.74
C ALA A 161 9.76 -16.14 18.43
N LEU A 162 8.75 -16.99 18.31
CA LEU A 162 8.74 -18.34 18.87
C LEU A 162 9.72 -19.25 18.12
N ILE A 163 9.75 -19.20 16.78
CA ILE A 163 10.73 -19.92 15.97
C ILE A 163 12.16 -19.46 16.32
N GLN A 164 12.38 -18.17 16.51
CA GLN A 164 13.69 -17.65 16.95
C GLN A 164 14.04 -18.12 18.37
N GLY A 165 13.08 -18.14 19.28
CA GLY A 165 13.27 -18.67 20.64
C GLY A 165 13.68 -20.14 20.62
N ILE A 166 13.01 -20.96 19.80
CA ILE A 166 13.38 -22.37 19.61
C ILE A 166 14.76 -22.49 18.96
N LYS A 167 15.04 -21.73 17.89
CA LYS A 167 16.35 -21.75 17.21
C LYS A 167 17.49 -21.40 18.16
N LYS A 168 17.31 -20.36 18.99
CA LYS A 168 18.27 -19.95 20.02
C LYS A 168 18.43 -21.02 21.11
N PHE A 169 17.35 -21.69 21.49
CA PHE A 169 17.40 -22.80 22.45
C PHE A 169 18.10 -24.04 21.86
N LEU A 170 17.99 -24.26 20.55
CA LEU A 170 18.64 -25.37 19.84
C LEU A 170 20.10 -25.09 19.42
N GLY A 171 20.59 -23.86 19.56
CA GLY A 171 21.97 -23.49 19.21
C GLY A 171 22.30 -23.55 17.71
N ILE A 172 21.29 -23.44 16.84
CA ILE A 172 21.50 -23.44 15.38
C ILE A 172 21.60 -21.97 14.92
N ASP A 173 22.83 -21.46 14.88
CA ASP A 173 23.15 -20.14 14.32
C ASP A 173 23.66 -20.29 12.88
N TYR A 174 23.01 -19.59 11.93
CA TYR A 174 23.51 -19.34 10.57
C TYR A 174 23.48 -17.84 10.29
#